data_AF-A0A443RUK3-F1
#
_entry.id   AF-A0A443RUK3-F1
#
_cell.length_a   1.000
_cell.length_b   1.000
_cell.length_c   1.000
_cell.angle_alpha   90.00
_cell.angle_beta   90.00
_cell.angle_gamma   90.00
#
_symmetry.space_group_name_H-M   'P 1'
#
loop_
_entity.id
_entity.type
_entity.pdbx_description
1 polymer ?
#
loop_
_entity_poly.entity_id
_entity_poly.type
_entity_poly.pdbx_seq_one_letter_code
_entity_poly.pdbx_strand_id
1 'polypeptide(L)'
;MIDRITEIEIVTADGMVRLVNNRQNRELFWASKGSGGGILGIETKVKFRLFQADNRLVTVKKQFSRNDFAGVFNRWQRWVATNPSDSITSIFQLSSVSRVPQVIFVEALVV
;
A
#
# COMPACT_ATOMS: atom_id res chain seq x y z
N MET A 1 -3.07 1.88 3.34
CA MET A 1 -3.85 0.89 4.15
C MET A 1 -3.94 1.32 5.61
N ILE A 2 -2.82 1.73 6.23
CA ILE A 2 -2.79 2.21 7.63
C ILE A 2 -3.76 3.37 7.90
N ASP A 3 -4.03 4.25 6.94
CA ASP A 3 -4.90 5.43 7.13
C ASP A 3 -6.35 5.07 7.50
N ARG A 4 -6.79 3.86 7.15
CA ARG A 4 -8.14 3.35 7.42
C ARG A 4 -8.25 2.57 8.73
N ILE A 5 -7.15 2.30 9.43
CA ILE A 5 -7.18 1.64 10.73
C ILE A 5 -7.79 2.58 11.77
N THR A 6 -8.75 2.09 12.53
CA THR A 6 -9.45 2.82 13.61
C THR A 6 -9.09 2.31 15.00
N GLU A 7 -8.71 1.05 15.12
CA GLU A 7 -8.39 0.39 16.40
C GLU A 7 -7.56 -0.87 16.17
N ILE A 8 -6.67 -1.19 17.10
CA ILE A 8 -5.83 -2.39 17.09
C ILE A 8 -5.90 -3.04 18.49
N GLU A 9 -6.04 -4.36 18.54
CA GLU A 9 -5.72 -5.17 19.72
C GLU A 9 -4.29 -5.69 19.56
N ILE A 10 -3.43 -5.43 20.54
CA ILE A 10 -2.01 -5.75 20.49
C ILE A 10 -1.56 -6.43 21.80
N VAL A 11 -0.78 -7.50 21.68
CA VAL A 11 -0.05 -8.12 22.78
C VAL A 11 1.36 -7.54 22.79
N THR A 12 1.69 -6.78 23.82
CA THR A 12 3.00 -6.11 23.96
C THR A 12 4.02 -7.01 24.67
N ALA A 13 5.27 -6.56 24.74
CA ALA A 13 6.39 -7.35 25.27
C ALA A 13 6.23 -7.78 26.75
N ASP A 14 5.44 -7.06 27.53
CA ASP A 14 5.06 -7.43 28.90
C ASP A 14 3.96 -8.52 28.96
N GLY A 15 3.54 -9.06 27.81
CA GLY A 15 2.52 -10.11 27.71
C GLY A 15 1.08 -9.61 27.84
N MET A 16 0.87 -8.30 27.95
CA MET A 16 -0.45 -7.71 28.20
C MET A 16 -1.19 -7.39 26.89
N VAL A 17 -2.49 -7.68 26.87
CA VAL A 17 -3.40 -7.30 25.78
C VAL A 17 -3.81 -5.85 25.96
N ARG A 18 -3.55 -5.03 24.94
CA ARG A 18 -3.93 -3.61 24.90
C ARG A 18 -4.83 -3.34 23.71
N LEU A 19 -5.91 -2.60 23.96
CA LEU A 19 -6.69 -1.96 22.91
C LEU A 19 -6.11 -0.56 22.68
N VAL A 20 -5.79 -0.25 21.42
CA VAL A 20 -5.16 1.02 21.05
C VAL A 20 -5.95 1.68 19.92
N ASN A 21 -6.31 2.95 20.13
CA ASN A 21 -7.08 3.76 19.20
C ASN A 21 -6.84 5.26 19.46
N ASN A 22 -7.58 6.14 18.78
CA ASN A 22 -7.44 7.60 18.96
C ASN A 22 -7.84 8.13 20.35
N ARG A 23 -8.43 7.31 21.21
CA ARG A 23 -8.89 7.67 22.56
C ARG A 23 -8.12 6.95 23.67
N GLN A 24 -7.51 5.80 23.39
CA GLN A 24 -6.82 4.95 24.35
C GLN A 24 -5.46 4.53 23.80
N ASN A 25 -4.39 4.67 24.60
CA ASN A 25 -3.02 4.33 24.19
C ASN A 25 -2.60 5.02 22.87
N ARG A 26 -2.86 6.33 22.76
CA ARG A 26 -2.74 7.10 21.51
C ARG A 26 -1.35 7.07 20.88
N GLU A 27 -0.30 7.13 21.70
CA GLU A 27 1.09 7.07 21.23
C GLU A 27 1.40 5.70 20.61
N LEU A 28 0.94 4.62 21.26
CA LEU A 28 1.08 3.26 20.72
C LEU A 28 0.23 3.09 19.45
N PHE A 29 -0.97 3.65 19.40
CA PHE A 29 -1.81 3.64 18.20
C PHE A 29 -1.15 4.39 17.03
N TRP A 30 -0.57 5.58 17.27
CA TRP A 30 0.17 6.32 16.25
C TRP A 30 1.36 5.52 15.75
N ALA A 31 2.16 4.95 16.66
CA ALA A 31 3.35 4.18 16.32
C ALA A 31 3.01 2.91 15.53
N SER A 32 1.95 2.18 15.90
CA SER A 32 1.47 1.00 15.16
C SER A 32 1.06 1.31 13.72
N LYS A 33 0.65 2.55 13.41
CA LYS A 33 0.25 2.97 12.05
C LYS A 33 1.46 3.29 11.17
N GLY A 34 2.31 2.30 10.92
CA GLY A 34 3.40 2.41 9.95
C GLY A 34 4.76 1.91 10.42
N SER A 35 4.92 1.54 11.71
CA SER A 35 6.17 0.95 12.21
C SER A 35 6.55 -0.33 11.45
N GLY A 36 5.56 -1.06 10.93
CA GLY A 36 5.72 -2.45 10.49
C GLY A 36 5.32 -3.40 11.62
N GLY A 37 4.66 -4.50 11.25
CA GLY A 37 4.13 -5.46 12.21
C GLY A 37 5.24 -6.10 13.06
N GLY A 38 5.00 -6.25 14.36
CA GLY A 38 5.92 -6.94 15.28
C GLY A 38 6.87 -6.06 16.08
N ILE A 39 7.12 -4.80 15.67
CA ILE A 39 8.08 -3.92 16.37
C ILE A 39 7.58 -3.52 17.76
N LEU A 40 6.27 -3.32 17.90
CA LEU A 40 5.64 -2.82 19.13
C LEU A 40 4.89 -3.91 19.90
N GLY A 41 4.87 -5.13 19.37
CA GLY A 41 4.07 -6.25 19.86
C GLY A 41 3.41 -7.02 18.72
N ILE A 42 2.57 -7.99 19.10
CA ILE A 42 1.81 -8.85 18.19
C ILE A 42 0.41 -8.28 18.04
N GLU A 43 0.10 -7.74 16.87
CA GLU A 43 -1.25 -7.24 16.55
C GLU A 43 -2.18 -8.44 16.31
N THR A 44 -3.12 -8.68 17.22
CA THR A 44 -4.03 -9.83 17.18
C THR A 44 -5.34 -9.51 16.49
N LYS A 45 -5.77 -8.24 16.49
CA LYS A 45 -6.97 -7.77 15.77
C LYS A 45 -6.75 -6.36 15.24
N VAL A 46 -7.26 -6.09 14.05
CA VAL A 46 -7.23 -4.75 13.44
C VAL A 46 -8.62 -4.40 12.92
N LYS A 47 -9.13 -3.23 13.32
CA LYS A 47 -10.42 -2.69 12.87
C LYS A 47 -10.20 -1.64 11.80
N PHE A 48 -10.86 -1.79 10.67
CA PHE A 48 -10.79 -0.89 9.52
C PHE A 48 -12.10 -0.15 9.29
N ARG A 49 -11.98 1.14 8.94
CA ARG A 49 -13.07 1.89 8.32
C ARG A 49 -13.16 1.52 6.85
N LEU A 50 -14.27 0.90 6.47
CA LEU A 50 -14.57 0.49 5.11
C LEU A 50 -14.99 1.69 4.25
N PHE A 51 -15.07 1.46 2.94
CA PHE A 51 -15.64 2.37 1.96
C PHE A 51 -16.50 1.56 0.98
N GLN A 52 -17.44 2.23 0.31
CA GLN A 52 -18.24 1.59 -0.73
C GLN A 52 -17.37 1.42 -1.98
N ALA A 53 -17.11 0.18 -2.36
CA ALA A 53 -16.45 -0.12 -3.63
C ALA A 53 -17.49 -0.09 -4.76
N ASP A 54 -17.12 0.48 -5.92
CA ASP A 54 -17.90 0.27 -7.14
C ASP A 54 -17.71 -1.17 -7.63
N ASN A 55 -18.71 -1.71 -8.31
CA ASN A 55 -18.66 -3.04 -8.93
C ASN A 55 -17.89 -3.02 -10.27
N ARG A 56 -17.30 -1.89 -10.64
CA ARG A 56 -16.53 -1.70 -11.88
C ARG A 56 -15.06 -1.48 -11.57
N LEU A 57 -14.27 -2.53 -11.81
CA LEU A 57 -12.82 -2.49 -11.66
C LEU A 57 -12.17 -2.63 -13.04
N VAL A 58 -11.30 -1.70 -13.41
CA VAL A 58 -10.48 -1.83 -14.62
C VAL A 58 -9.01 -1.94 -14.25
N THR A 59 -8.38 -3.03 -14.69
CA THR A 59 -6.95 -3.26 -14.51
C THR A 59 -6.25 -3.22 -15.87
N VAL A 60 -5.27 -2.32 -16.01
CA VAL A 60 -4.39 -2.27 -17.18
C VAL A 60 -2.98 -2.64 -16.76
N LYS A 61 -2.39 -3.63 -17.44
CA LYS A 61 -1.00 -4.05 -17.22
C LYS A 61 -0.24 -3.98 -18.54
N LYS A 62 0.81 -3.16 -18.59
CA LYS A 62 1.66 -3.05 -19.78
C LYS A 62 3.09 -3.46 -19.47
N GLN A 63 3.64 -4.27 -20.36
CA GLN A 63 5.01 -4.76 -20.34
C GLN A 63 5.88 -3.98 -21.33
N PHE A 64 7.04 -3.52 -20.89
CA PHE A 64 8.05 -2.88 -21.75
C PHE A 64 9.41 -3.53 -21.58
N SER A 65 10.27 -3.38 -22.61
CA SER A 65 11.68 -3.79 -22.51
C SER A 65 12.40 -2.95 -21.48
N ARG A 66 13.33 -3.56 -20.73
CA ARG A 66 14.21 -2.83 -19.82
C ARG A 66 15.02 -1.73 -20.52
N ASN A 67 15.35 -1.91 -21.81
CA ASN A 67 16.09 -0.90 -22.57
C ASN A 67 15.32 0.42 -22.67
N ASP A 68 13.99 0.38 -22.56
CA ASP A 68 13.12 1.55 -22.60
C ASP A 68 12.91 2.20 -21.22
N PHE A 69 13.55 1.68 -20.16
CA PHE A 69 13.30 2.09 -18.77
C PHE A 69 13.31 3.60 -18.57
N ALA A 70 14.38 4.29 -18.99
CA ALA A 70 14.49 5.72 -18.80
C ALA A 70 13.34 6.49 -19.49
N GLY A 71 12.93 6.06 -20.69
CA GLY A 71 11.84 6.69 -21.42
C GLY A 71 10.48 6.45 -20.77
N VAL A 72 10.18 5.20 -20.40
CA VAL A 72 8.90 4.82 -19.79
C VAL A 72 8.77 5.42 -18.39
N PHE A 73 9.82 5.34 -17.57
CA PHE A 73 9.82 5.88 -16.20
C PHE A 73 9.61 7.39 -16.19
N ASN A 74 10.33 8.14 -17.04
CA ASN A 74 10.15 9.60 -17.15
C ASN A 74 8.72 9.98 -17.57
N ARG A 75 8.11 9.23 -18.49
CA ARG A 75 6.72 9.49 -18.91
C ARG A 75 5.73 9.16 -17.81
N TRP A 76 5.92 8.03 -17.13
CA TRP A 76 5.09 7.61 -16.01
C TRP A 76 5.15 8.64 -14.87
N GLN A 77 6.34 9.11 -14.48
CA GLN A 77 6.51 10.13 -13.43
C GLN A 77 5.77 11.43 -13.75
N ARG A 78 5.84 11.91 -15.00
CA ARG A 78 5.11 13.12 -15.41
C ARG A 78 3.60 12.89 -15.37
N TRP A 79 3.13 11.73 -15.84
CA TRP A 79 1.70 11.42 -15.86
C TRP A 79 1.11 11.31 -14.45
N VAL A 80 1.79 10.62 -13.51
CA VAL A 80 1.30 10.58 -12.11
C VAL A 80 1.35 11.96 -11.44
N ALA A 81 2.33 12.80 -11.77
CA ALA A 81 2.42 14.18 -11.25
C ALA A 81 1.31 15.09 -11.79
N THR A 82 0.76 14.83 -12.98
CA THR A 82 -0.42 15.53 -13.51
C THR A 82 -1.74 15.11 -12.84
N ASN A 83 -1.66 14.31 -11.78
CA ASN A 83 -2.75 13.90 -10.90
C ASN A 83 -3.96 13.28 -11.64
N PRO A 84 -3.82 12.03 -12.14
CA PRO A 84 -5.00 11.26 -12.54
C PRO A 84 -6.00 11.22 -11.37
N SER A 85 -7.30 11.07 -11.66
CA SER A 85 -8.36 11.12 -10.64
C SER A 85 -8.06 10.21 -9.45
N ASP A 86 -8.58 10.53 -8.26
CA ASP A 86 -8.38 9.75 -7.03
C ASP A 86 -8.80 8.27 -7.14
N SER A 87 -9.57 7.91 -8.18
CA SER A 87 -9.91 6.55 -8.56
C SER A 87 -8.78 5.75 -9.20
N ILE A 88 -7.67 6.39 -9.58
CA ILE A 88 -6.57 5.76 -10.31
C ILE A 88 -5.39 5.51 -9.37
N THR A 89 -5.13 4.24 -9.08
CA THR A 89 -3.87 3.81 -8.47
C THR A 89 -2.91 3.32 -9.54
N SER A 90 -1.69 3.85 -9.61
CA SER A 90 -0.67 3.38 -10.55
C SER A 90 0.60 2.91 -9.85
N ILE A 91 1.14 1.80 -10.35
CA ILE A 91 2.37 1.19 -9.84
C ILE A 91 3.32 0.97 -11.01
N PHE A 92 4.58 1.38 -10.81
CA PHE A 92 5.68 1.06 -11.71
C PHE A 92 6.59 0.02 -11.04
N GLN A 93 6.79 -1.12 -11.70
CA GLN A 93 7.65 -2.18 -11.19
C GLN A 93 8.75 -2.51 -12.19
N LEU A 94 10.00 -2.52 -11.69
CA LEU A 94 11.14 -3.10 -12.40
C LEU A 94 11.46 -4.45 -11.75
N SER A 95 11.34 -5.53 -12.52
CA SER A 95 11.64 -6.88 -12.03
C SER A 95 12.70 -7.55 -12.91
N SER A 96 13.72 -8.14 -12.28
CA SER A 96 14.63 -9.08 -12.93
C SER A 96 14.20 -10.51 -12.60
N VAL A 97 13.40 -11.13 -13.46
CA VAL A 97 13.12 -12.57 -13.32
C VAL A 97 14.20 -13.33 -14.08
N SER A 98 14.90 -14.25 -13.41
CA SER A 98 16.09 -14.95 -13.89
C SER A 98 15.89 -15.84 -15.13
N ARG A 99 14.65 -15.97 -15.64
CA ARG A 99 14.31 -16.80 -16.82
C ARG A 99 13.42 -16.12 -17.86
N VAL A 100 13.15 -14.82 -17.72
CA VAL A 100 12.35 -14.03 -18.67
C VAL A 100 13.16 -12.78 -19.05
N PRO A 101 13.14 -12.32 -20.33
CA PRO A 101 13.70 -11.01 -20.67
C PRO A 101 13.23 -9.96 -19.66
N GLN A 102 14.10 -9.08 -19.19
CA GLN A 102 13.72 -8.14 -18.13
C GLN A 102 12.59 -7.21 -18.60
N VAL A 103 11.48 -7.21 -17.84
CA VAL A 103 10.25 -6.51 -18.19
C VAL A 103 9.92 -5.44 -17.16
N ILE A 104 9.45 -4.30 -17.64
CA ILE A 104 8.83 -3.24 -16.85
C ILE A 104 7.33 -3.46 -16.83
N PHE A 105 6.70 -3.39 -15.65
CA PHE A 105 5.26 -3.37 -15.53
C PHE A 105 4.76 -1.99 -15.13
N VAL A 106 3.80 -1.48 -15.91
CA VAL A 106 2.94 -0.38 -15.48
C VAL A 106 1.57 -0.96 -15.24
N GLU A 107 1.13 -0.91 -13.98
CA GLU A 107 -0.22 -1.28 -13.59
C GLU A 107 -1.00 -0.02 -13.25
N ALA A 108 -2.24 0.05 -13.73
CA ALA A 108 -3.21 1.06 -13.32
C ALA A 108 -4.50 0.35 -12.92
N LEU A 109 -4.97 0.67 -11.72
CA LEU A 109 -6.24 0.24 -11.18
C LEU A 109 -7.17 1.44 -11.17
N VAL A 110 -8.32 1.32 -11.83
CA VAL A 110 -9.40 2.32 -11.76
C VAL A 110 -10.54 1.72 -10.95
N VAL A 111 -10.93 2.40 -9.87
CA VAL A 111 -12.03 2.02 -8.96
C VAL A 111 -13.13 3.07 -8.97
#